data_AF-Q5KKQ4-F1
#
_entry.id   AF-Q5KKQ4-F1
#
_cell.length_a   1.000
_cell.length_b   1.000
_cell.length_c   1.000
_cell.angle_alpha   90.00
_cell.angle_beta   90.00
_cell.angle_gamma   90.00
#
_symmetry.space_group_name_H-M   'P 1'
#
loop_
_entity.id
_entity.type
_entity.pdbx_description
1 polymer ?
#
loop_
_entity_poly.entity_id
_entity_poly.type
_entity_poly.pdbx_seq_one_letter_code
_entity_poly.pdbx_strand_id
1 'polypeptide(L)'
;MFSHAPPHLPHQHQHHPLQHQSLHRPPTAPSTPDTEHSTHTWAPTPSFPQHMSQQLQPASNIPAYLFDRRQFPYSAPSADATRQNAAHTPQIAAAQSTTPGASASGPLLPQNLAQHLNNPPPPTGSQQSINPPMQTQAGPGTGSVAGAAAGGKVLLMPNGAPPPAGSDEEKIYILITELLEPETREAALLELSKKRELYEDLALVLWGGFGIMSSLLLEIVAVYPALSPPSLTAHASNRVCNALALLQCVASHSDTRALFLNAHIPLFLYPFLNTTSKTRPFEYLRLTSLGVIGALVKQNDNSDVINFLLSTEIIPLCLRIMETGSELSKTVAIFIVQKILADDLGLQYICQTYERFYAVGTVLANMVDALVESQAVRLLKHVVRCYLRMSDNPRAREALRACLPKALQDNTFNPLLKGDMVTKRCLQTLLMNLNERPSSDIQ
;
A
#
# COMPACT_ATOMS: atom_id res chain seq x y z
N MET A 1 -9.31 27.19 51.49
CA MET A 1 -10.47 27.01 52.39
C MET A 1 -11.66 27.72 51.75
N PHE A 2 -12.78 27.00 51.56
CA PHE A 2 -14.12 27.47 51.10
C PHE A 2 -14.18 28.29 49.78
N SER A 3 -14.92 27.95 48.72
CA SER A 3 -16.27 27.36 48.50
C SER A 3 -17.41 28.38 48.50
N HIS A 4 -18.09 28.59 47.36
CA HIS A 4 -19.52 28.23 47.16
C HIS A 4 -20.13 28.65 45.80
N ALA A 5 -21.23 27.97 45.45
CA ALA A 5 -22.30 28.28 44.48
C ALA A 5 -23.51 27.36 44.82
N PRO A 6 -24.71 27.46 44.21
CA PRO A 6 -25.46 28.59 43.61
C PRO A 6 -26.68 28.96 44.53
N PRO A 7 -27.83 29.51 44.04
CA PRO A 7 -29.00 28.66 43.74
C PRO A 7 -29.97 29.20 42.62
N HIS A 8 -31.21 28.66 42.53
CA HIS A 8 -32.21 28.85 41.44
C HIS A 8 -33.59 29.44 41.90
N LEU A 9 -34.34 30.06 40.94
CA LEU A 9 -35.84 30.14 40.84
C LEU A 9 -36.61 30.93 41.95
N PRO A 10 -37.97 31.15 41.94
CA PRO A 10 -39.06 30.62 41.07
C PRO A 10 -40.25 31.58 40.65
N HIS A 11 -41.23 30.99 39.93
CA HIS A 11 -42.71 31.25 39.87
C HIS A 11 -43.40 32.54 39.32
N GLN A 12 -44.24 32.37 38.28
CA GLN A 12 -45.74 32.39 38.24
C GLN A 12 -46.19 31.91 36.82
N HIS A 13 -47.29 31.19 36.49
CA HIS A 13 -48.73 31.16 36.88
C HIS A 13 -49.58 32.32 36.28
N GLN A 14 -50.77 32.15 35.66
CA GLN A 14 -51.58 30.96 35.31
C GLN A 14 -52.75 31.32 34.32
N HIS A 15 -53.56 30.33 33.91
CA HIS A 15 -54.96 30.40 33.41
C HIS A 15 -55.30 30.47 31.89
N HIS A 16 -56.62 30.36 31.62
CA HIS A 16 -57.30 29.69 30.48
C HIS A 16 -58.63 30.44 30.18
N PRO A 17 -59.30 30.26 29.01
CA PRO A 17 -60.34 29.23 28.94
C PRO A 17 -60.55 28.56 27.55
N LEU A 18 -61.46 27.57 27.50
CA LEU A 18 -61.91 26.81 26.32
C LEU A 18 -63.31 27.27 25.85
N GLN A 19 -63.73 26.89 24.63
CA GLN A 19 -64.81 25.88 24.41
C GLN A 19 -65.32 25.82 22.94
N HIS A 20 -65.57 24.57 22.46
CA HIS A 20 -66.62 24.12 21.51
C HIS A 20 -66.81 24.78 20.11
N GLN A 21 -67.30 24.11 19.05
CA GLN A 21 -67.36 22.69 18.63
C GLN A 21 -67.89 22.61 17.16
N SER A 22 -67.79 21.43 16.54
CA SER A 22 -68.79 20.85 15.58
C SER A 22 -68.66 21.00 14.05
N LEU A 23 -68.77 19.83 13.40
CA LEU A 23 -69.49 19.47 12.14
C LEU A 23 -68.77 19.32 10.76
N HIS A 24 -69.15 18.19 10.14
CA HIS A 24 -69.19 17.79 8.71
C HIS A 24 -68.00 17.17 7.91
N ARG A 25 -68.03 15.82 7.89
CA ARG A 25 -67.76 14.86 6.79
C ARG A 25 -69.01 14.77 5.85
N PRO A 26 -69.12 13.89 4.81
CA PRO A 26 -68.19 13.00 4.08
C PRO A 26 -68.11 13.46 2.59
N PRO A 27 -68.35 12.72 1.47
CA PRO A 27 -68.23 11.29 1.05
C PRO A 27 -67.40 11.11 -0.29
N THR A 28 -67.29 9.98 -1.03
CA THR A 28 -67.11 8.51 -0.81
C THR A 28 -66.55 7.87 -2.12
N ALA A 29 -65.95 6.67 -2.06
CA ALA A 29 -65.67 5.81 -3.24
C ALA A 29 -66.88 4.87 -3.56
N PRO A 30 -66.88 4.04 -4.64
CA PRO A 30 -66.28 2.68 -4.53
C PRO A 30 -65.82 1.93 -5.82
N SER A 31 -65.05 0.84 -5.60
CA SER A 31 -64.99 -0.47 -6.33
C SER A 31 -64.48 -0.69 -7.77
N THR A 32 -63.77 -1.83 -7.90
CA THR A 32 -63.30 -2.64 -9.06
C THR A 32 -64.35 -3.71 -9.46
N PRO A 33 -64.15 -4.69 -10.42
CA PRO A 33 -62.98 -5.14 -11.22
C PRO A 33 -63.22 -5.00 -12.76
N ASP A 34 -62.69 -5.74 -13.77
CA ASP A 34 -62.03 -7.05 -14.01
C ASP A 34 -61.12 -6.95 -15.29
N THR A 35 -60.78 -8.00 -16.07
CA THR A 35 -59.74 -9.05 -15.92
C THR A 35 -59.46 -9.69 -17.33
N GLU A 36 -58.39 -10.50 -17.49
CA GLU A 36 -58.04 -11.41 -18.62
C GLU A 36 -57.20 -10.96 -19.87
N HIS A 37 -56.08 -11.70 -20.04
CA HIS A 37 -55.46 -12.27 -21.26
C HIS A 37 -55.44 -11.57 -22.65
N SER A 38 -54.23 -11.38 -23.21
CA SER A 38 -53.67 -12.27 -24.28
C SER A 38 -52.23 -11.93 -24.73
N THR A 39 -51.60 -12.88 -25.44
CA THR A 39 -50.20 -12.91 -25.92
C THR A 39 -49.99 -12.33 -27.34
N HIS A 40 -48.73 -12.37 -27.82
CA HIS A 40 -48.20 -12.22 -29.21
C HIS A 40 -47.60 -10.84 -29.60
N THR A 41 -46.52 -10.71 -30.39
CA THR A 41 -45.22 -11.40 -30.64
C THR A 41 -44.53 -10.63 -31.80
N TRP A 42 -43.23 -10.35 -31.67
CA TRP A 42 -42.29 -9.90 -32.73
C TRP A 42 -42.37 -8.48 -33.35
N ALA A 43 -41.35 -8.18 -34.17
CA ALA A 43 -40.83 -6.87 -34.60
C ALA A 43 -41.17 -6.60 -36.11
N PRO A 44 -40.70 -5.53 -36.83
CA PRO A 44 -39.57 -4.62 -36.56
C PRO A 44 -39.80 -3.11 -36.87
N THR A 45 -38.70 -2.35 -36.88
CA THR A 45 -38.55 -0.89 -37.17
C THR A 45 -39.04 -0.43 -38.56
N PRO A 46 -39.34 0.88 -38.70
CA PRO A 46 -38.77 1.64 -39.81
C PRO A 46 -38.28 3.09 -39.50
N SER A 47 -37.17 3.45 -40.15
CA SER A 47 -36.85 4.72 -40.83
C SER A 47 -36.93 6.12 -40.16
N PHE A 48 -35.85 6.90 -40.37
CA PHE A 48 -35.75 8.36 -40.23
C PHE A 48 -36.66 9.14 -41.21
N PRO A 49 -36.88 10.44 -40.93
CA PRO A 49 -36.56 11.48 -41.93
C PRO A 49 -35.50 12.47 -41.46
N GLN A 50 -34.70 13.02 -42.39
CA GLN A 50 -33.82 14.17 -42.15
C GLN A 50 -34.52 15.47 -42.54
N HIS A 51 -34.62 16.47 -41.65
CA HIS A 51 -34.25 17.86 -41.95
C HIS A 51 -34.39 18.79 -40.72
N MET A 52 -33.29 19.40 -40.28
CA MET A 52 -33.07 20.86 -40.23
C MET A 52 -31.74 21.13 -39.54
N SER A 53 -30.91 22.00 -40.12
CA SER A 53 -29.55 22.27 -39.66
C SER A 53 -29.38 23.74 -39.27
N GLN A 54 -28.71 24.01 -38.14
CA GLN A 54 -27.73 25.09 -38.00
C GLN A 54 -27.01 25.12 -36.63
N GLN A 55 -25.81 25.73 -36.62
CA GLN A 55 -25.10 26.31 -35.46
C GLN A 55 -24.83 25.35 -34.27
N LEU A 56 -23.67 24.71 -34.15
CA LEU A 56 -22.35 25.32 -33.86
C LEU A 56 -21.20 24.28 -34.01
N GLN A 57 -19.98 24.73 -34.30
CA GLN A 57 -18.79 23.87 -34.42
C GLN A 57 -17.94 23.88 -33.14
N PRO A 58 -17.50 22.72 -32.62
CA PRO A 58 -16.34 22.63 -31.73
C PRO A 58 -15.05 22.42 -32.53
N ALA A 59 -13.95 23.05 -32.12
CA ALA A 59 -12.63 22.80 -32.70
C ALA A 59 -12.03 21.50 -32.12
N SER A 60 -11.59 20.59 -32.99
CA SER A 60 -11.04 19.29 -32.62
C SER A 60 -9.54 19.19 -32.95
N ASN A 61 -8.78 18.46 -32.13
CA ASN A 61 -7.53 17.83 -32.55
C ASN A 61 -7.11 16.71 -31.58
N ILE A 62 -7.45 15.47 -31.90
CA ILE A 62 -6.90 14.25 -31.28
C ILE A 62 -6.59 13.27 -32.42
N PRO A 63 -5.33 12.84 -32.64
CA PRO A 63 -4.99 11.89 -33.70
C PRO A 63 -5.62 10.50 -33.50
N ALA A 64 -6.01 9.85 -34.60
CA ALA A 64 -6.69 8.57 -34.58
C ALA A 64 -5.73 7.37 -34.75
N TYR A 65 -5.54 6.59 -33.69
CA TYR A 65 -4.94 5.24 -33.75
C TYR A 65 -5.42 4.34 -32.60
N LEU A 66 -6.72 4.42 -32.26
CA LEU A 66 -7.35 3.68 -31.16
C LEU A 66 -8.57 2.82 -31.57
N PHE A 67 -8.75 2.54 -32.86
CA PHE A 67 -9.77 1.63 -33.36
C PHE A 67 -9.28 0.78 -34.56
N ASP A 68 -8.78 -0.42 -34.28
CA ASP A 68 -9.25 -1.63 -34.99
C ASP A 68 -9.21 -2.84 -34.04
N ARG A 69 -10.10 -3.82 -34.27
CA ARG A 69 -10.30 -5.02 -33.44
C ARG A 69 -10.93 -6.15 -34.27
N ARG A 70 -10.14 -6.77 -35.16
CA ARG A 70 -10.48 -8.02 -35.87
C ARG A 70 -9.26 -8.96 -35.83
N GLN A 71 -9.34 -10.10 -35.16
CA GLN A 71 -9.85 -11.40 -35.65
C GLN A 71 -9.00 -12.00 -36.79
N PHE A 72 -8.26 -13.09 -36.51
CA PHE A 72 -7.93 -14.21 -37.41
C PHE A 72 -7.37 -15.41 -36.57
N PRO A 73 -7.23 -16.65 -37.09
CA PRO A 73 -7.52 -17.85 -36.31
C PRO A 73 -6.43 -18.96 -36.29
N TYR A 74 -6.71 -20.02 -35.50
CA TYR A 74 -6.23 -21.41 -35.61
C TYR A 74 -4.77 -21.69 -36.07
N SER A 75 -4.00 -22.32 -35.17
CA SER A 75 -3.60 -23.74 -35.31
C SER A 75 -2.79 -24.22 -34.10
N ALA A 76 -2.74 -25.54 -33.90
CA ALA A 76 -1.94 -26.20 -32.87
C ALA A 76 -1.33 -27.51 -33.45
N PRO A 77 -0.11 -27.89 -33.03
CA PRO A 77 0.43 -29.22 -33.29
C PRO A 77 0.41 -30.08 -32.02
N SER A 78 -0.17 -31.27 -32.12
CA SER A 78 -0.06 -32.35 -31.12
C SER A 78 1.15 -33.23 -31.40
N ALA A 79 1.87 -33.66 -30.37
CA ALA A 79 2.89 -34.71 -30.47
C ALA A 79 2.92 -35.56 -29.19
N ASP A 80 2.51 -36.82 -29.29
CA ASP A 80 2.74 -37.87 -28.29
C ASP A 80 4.13 -38.49 -28.48
N ALA A 81 4.79 -38.92 -27.38
CA ALA A 81 5.29 -40.30 -27.22
C ALA A 81 6.30 -40.49 -26.05
N THR A 82 6.28 -41.71 -25.51
CA THR A 82 7.37 -42.43 -24.80
C THR A 82 7.89 -41.94 -23.43
N ARG A 83 7.42 -42.67 -22.39
CA ARG A 83 8.11 -42.96 -21.11
C ARG A 83 9.61 -43.28 -21.27
N GLN A 84 10.41 -42.97 -20.23
CA GLN A 84 11.06 -44.00 -19.39
C GLN A 84 11.61 -43.45 -18.06
N ASN A 85 11.95 -44.37 -17.13
CA ASN A 85 12.34 -44.07 -15.75
C ASN A 85 13.84 -43.76 -15.61
N ALA A 86 14.18 -42.82 -14.72
CA ALA A 86 15.41 -42.88 -13.93
C ALA A 86 15.20 -42.17 -12.58
N ALA A 87 15.25 -42.91 -11.48
CA ALA A 87 15.29 -42.34 -10.13
C ALA A 87 16.74 -42.36 -9.62
N HIS A 88 17.20 -41.29 -8.96
CA HIS A 88 18.37 -41.29 -8.06
C HIS A 88 18.26 -40.10 -7.10
N THR A 89 18.33 -40.37 -5.79
CA THR A 89 18.23 -39.35 -4.74
C THR A 89 19.30 -39.60 -3.67
N PRO A 90 20.28 -38.70 -3.47
CA PRO A 90 21.21 -38.79 -2.34
C PRO A 90 20.56 -38.23 -1.07
N GLN A 91 20.68 -38.96 0.05
CA GLN A 91 20.34 -38.45 1.37
C GLN A 91 21.50 -37.62 1.94
N ILE A 92 21.20 -36.57 2.70
CA ILE A 92 22.14 -35.93 3.63
C ILE A 92 21.48 -35.89 5.02
N ALA A 93 22.29 -36.11 6.06
CA ALA A 93 21.82 -36.51 7.38
C ALA A 93 21.22 -35.37 8.24
N ALA A 94 20.38 -35.75 9.20
CA ALA A 94 19.85 -34.86 10.22
C ALA A 94 20.80 -34.73 11.43
N ALA A 95 20.78 -33.56 12.07
CA ALA A 95 21.45 -33.33 13.36
C ALA A 95 20.49 -32.63 14.34
N GLN A 96 20.51 -33.10 15.59
CA GLN A 96 19.93 -32.49 16.79
C GLN A 96 20.98 -31.54 17.41
N SER A 97 20.73 -30.59 18.31
CA SER A 97 19.55 -29.97 18.93
C SER A 97 20.02 -28.62 19.53
N THR A 98 19.16 -27.65 19.90
CA THR A 98 18.65 -27.43 21.28
C THR A 98 17.94 -26.07 21.37
N THR A 99 17.14 -25.83 22.41
CA THR A 99 16.58 -24.52 22.78
C THR A 99 17.13 -24.06 24.13
N PRO A 100 17.08 -22.74 24.46
CA PRO A 100 16.09 -22.30 25.47
C PRO A 100 15.61 -20.84 25.34
N GLY A 101 14.61 -20.47 26.16
CA GLY A 101 14.47 -19.11 26.72
C GLY A 101 13.54 -18.13 25.99
N ALA A 102 12.39 -17.81 26.59
CA ALA A 102 11.45 -16.82 26.08
C ALA A 102 11.60 -15.44 26.77
N SER A 103 11.37 -14.35 26.04
CA SER A 103 10.33 -13.32 26.36
C SER A 103 10.57 -11.96 25.66
N ALA A 104 9.63 -11.54 24.80
CA ALA A 104 9.28 -10.15 24.46
C ALA A 104 8.15 -10.15 23.42
N SER A 105 7.08 -9.37 23.63
CA SER A 105 5.88 -9.39 22.77
C SER A 105 5.61 -8.04 22.12
N GLY A 106 6.00 -7.88 20.85
CA GLY A 106 5.72 -6.69 20.03
C GLY A 106 5.55 -7.04 18.54
N PRO A 107 4.67 -6.33 17.79
CA PRO A 107 4.35 -6.68 16.40
C PRO A 107 5.44 -6.19 15.41
N LEU A 108 6.51 -6.97 15.28
CA LEU A 108 7.55 -6.74 14.27
C LEU A 108 7.00 -6.96 12.84
N LEU A 109 6.88 -5.86 12.08
CA LEU A 109 6.85 -5.89 10.62
C LEU A 109 8.27 -6.23 10.09
N PRO A 110 8.41 -6.81 8.88
CA PRO A 110 9.53 -7.71 8.59
C PRO A 110 10.84 -7.00 8.16
N GLN A 111 11.63 -6.55 9.13
CA GLN A 111 12.97 -5.97 8.93
C GLN A 111 13.92 -6.82 8.06
N ASN A 112 13.86 -8.14 8.19
CA ASN A 112 14.76 -9.09 7.50
C ASN A 112 14.48 -9.27 5.99
N LEU A 113 13.35 -8.77 5.47
CA LEU A 113 12.88 -9.19 4.14
C LEU A 113 13.67 -8.58 2.98
N ALA A 114 14.17 -7.36 3.14
CA ALA A 114 14.98 -6.69 2.10
C ALA A 114 16.37 -7.32 1.95
N GLN A 115 16.96 -7.79 3.04
CA GLN A 115 18.31 -8.37 3.07
C GLN A 115 18.42 -9.63 2.20
N HIS A 116 17.38 -10.48 2.20
CA HIS A 116 17.37 -11.73 1.44
C HIS A 116 17.25 -11.58 -0.09
N LEU A 117 16.90 -10.38 -0.59
CA LEU A 117 16.78 -10.11 -2.03
C LEU A 117 17.98 -9.37 -2.63
N ASN A 118 18.81 -8.74 -1.80
CA ASN A 118 19.82 -7.76 -2.20
C ASN A 118 21.22 -8.35 -2.47
N ASN A 119 21.36 -9.68 -2.55
CA ASN A 119 22.65 -10.35 -2.72
C ASN A 119 22.76 -10.97 -4.13
N PRO A 120 23.64 -10.46 -5.02
CA PRO A 120 23.93 -11.09 -6.30
C PRO A 120 24.85 -12.32 -6.11
N PRO A 121 24.84 -13.30 -7.03
CA PRO A 121 25.78 -14.43 -6.98
C PRO A 121 27.21 -13.96 -7.31
N PRO A 122 28.25 -14.54 -6.66
CA PRO A 122 29.64 -14.18 -6.94
C PRO A 122 30.10 -14.73 -8.30
N PRO A 123 30.97 -14.01 -9.04
CA PRO A 123 31.54 -14.52 -10.28
C PRO A 123 32.58 -15.61 -10.00
N THR A 124 32.49 -16.74 -10.70
CA THR A 124 33.50 -17.79 -10.66
C THR A 124 34.68 -17.42 -11.58
N GLY A 125 35.83 -17.10 -10.99
CA GLY A 125 37.08 -16.84 -11.72
C GLY A 125 38.29 -17.27 -10.89
N SER A 126 39.25 -17.95 -11.50
CA SER A 126 40.43 -18.52 -10.85
C SER A 126 41.73 -17.92 -11.39
N GLN A 127 42.67 -17.63 -10.48
CA GLN A 127 44.14 -17.44 -10.61
C GLN A 127 44.59 -16.48 -9.50
N GLN A 128 45.34 -16.92 -8.48
CA GLN A 128 46.78 -17.28 -8.44
C GLN A 128 47.65 -16.11 -7.97
N SER A 129 48.43 -16.36 -6.92
CA SER A 129 49.27 -15.38 -6.23
C SER A 129 50.58 -15.08 -6.98
N ILE A 130 51.12 -13.86 -6.79
CA ILE A 130 52.56 -13.56 -6.83
C ILE A 130 52.85 -12.37 -5.91
N ASN A 131 54.00 -12.42 -5.24
CA ASN A 131 54.64 -11.41 -4.36
C ASN A 131 56.03 -11.12 -5.00
N PRO A 132 56.88 -10.13 -4.60
CA PRO A 132 56.83 -9.16 -3.49
C PRO A 132 57.23 -7.74 -4.03
N PRO A 133 58.04 -6.84 -3.39
CA PRO A 133 58.38 -6.65 -1.98
C PRO A 133 58.16 -5.21 -1.43
N MET A 134 58.31 -5.10 -0.11
CA MET A 134 58.32 -3.89 0.71
C MET A 134 59.57 -3.01 0.47
N GLN A 135 59.41 -1.68 0.54
CA GLN A 135 60.51 -0.75 0.83
C GLN A 135 60.02 0.44 1.69
N THR A 136 60.88 0.93 2.58
CA THR A 136 60.55 1.90 3.63
C THR A 136 61.37 3.18 3.52
N GLN A 137 60.71 4.33 3.61
CA GLN A 137 61.34 5.56 4.12
C GLN A 137 60.29 6.55 4.66
N ALA A 138 60.68 7.37 5.63
CA ALA A 138 59.85 8.39 6.25
C ALA A 138 60.62 9.72 6.35
N GLY A 139 59.91 10.85 6.21
CA GLY A 139 60.46 12.20 6.30
C GLY A 139 59.35 13.25 6.48
N PRO A 140 59.43 14.17 7.46
CA PRO A 140 58.35 15.12 7.78
C PRO A 140 58.56 16.55 7.25
N GLY A 141 57.47 17.29 7.05
CA GLY A 141 57.43 18.74 6.78
C GLY A 141 56.06 19.17 6.21
N THR A 142 55.13 19.80 6.96
CA THR A 142 55.04 21.21 7.45
C THR A 142 54.57 22.25 6.42
N GLY A 143 53.32 22.73 6.56
CA GLY A 143 52.78 23.94 5.89
C GLY A 143 52.17 23.70 4.50
N SER A 144 51.21 24.50 3.99
CA SER A 144 50.50 25.66 4.56
C SER A 144 49.14 25.89 3.87
N VAL A 145 48.24 26.63 4.53
CA VAL A 145 46.92 27.07 4.01
C VAL A 145 46.98 28.04 2.82
N ALA A 146 45.98 28.00 1.91
CA ALA A 146 45.03 29.10 1.58
C ALA A 146 44.33 28.96 0.20
N GLY A 147 43.10 29.51 0.06
CA GLY A 147 42.33 29.67 -1.19
C GLY A 147 41.33 28.52 -1.46
N ALA A 148 40.01 28.65 -1.36
CA ALA A 148 39.02 29.62 -1.91
C ALA A 148 38.78 29.47 -3.43
N ALA A 149 37.54 29.44 -3.95
CA ALA A 149 36.22 29.26 -3.32
C ALA A 149 35.17 28.87 -4.39
N ALA A 150 34.21 27.99 -4.07
CA ALA A 150 33.04 27.67 -4.90
C ALA A 150 31.82 27.38 -4.01
N GLY A 151 30.61 27.60 -4.53
CA GLY A 151 29.39 27.64 -3.72
C GLY A 151 28.78 26.27 -3.40
N GLY A 152 28.60 25.98 -2.11
CA GLY A 152 27.84 24.83 -1.63
C GLY A 152 27.54 24.92 -0.13
N LYS A 153 26.37 25.44 0.26
CA LYS A 153 25.89 25.37 1.65
C LYS A 153 25.28 23.99 1.91
N VAL A 154 26.15 23.00 2.12
CA VAL A 154 25.78 21.63 2.48
C VAL A 154 25.93 21.44 3.99
N LEU A 155 24.96 20.78 4.60
CA LEU A 155 24.89 20.21 5.96
C LEU A 155 26.05 20.55 6.92
N LEU A 156 25.99 21.75 7.48
CA LEU A 156 26.74 22.12 8.68
C LEU A 156 26.08 21.45 9.90
N MET A 157 26.88 21.08 10.92
CA MET A 157 26.33 20.85 12.26
C MET A 157 25.58 22.11 12.76
N PRO A 158 24.68 22.02 13.75
CA PRO A 158 23.92 23.18 14.26
C PRO A 158 24.77 24.41 14.65
N ASN A 159 26.04 24.19 15.00
CA ASN A 159 27.01 25.24 15.36
C ASN A 159 27.83 25.80 14.17
N GLY A 160 27.54 25.42 12.92
CA GLY A 160 28.29 25.87 11.74
C GLY A 160 29.65 25.18 11.53
N ALA A 161 29.89 24.06 12.22
CA ALA A 161 31.14 23.29 12.11
C ALA A 161 31.02 22.14 11.09
N PRO A 162 32.12 21.76 10.42
CA PRO A 162 32.20 20.46 9.75
C PRO A 162 32.21 19.32 10.79
N PRO A 163 31.77 18.10 10.44
CA PRO A 163 31.87 16.94 11.32
C PRO A 163 33.34 16.61 11.67
N PRO A 164 33.62 16.03 12.84
CA PRO A 164 34.99 15.73 13.27
C PRO A 164 35.63 14.67 12.35
N ALA A 165 36.86 14.94 11.91
CA ALA A 165 37.57 14.12 10.92
C ALA A 165 37.75 12.67 11.39
N GLY A 166 37.42 11.71 10.51
CA GLY A 166 37.43 10.26 10.77
C GLY A 166 36.12 9.70 11.36
N SER A 167 35.19 10.56 11.78
CA SER A 167 33.88 10.14 12.30
C SER A 167 33.01 9.46 11.24
N ASP A 168 32.00 8.71 11.67
CA ASP A 168 31.00 8.17 10.74
C ASP A 168 30.03 9.25 10.23
N GLU A 169 29.90 10.38 10.95
CA GLU A 169 29.16 11.57 10.53
C GLU A 169 29.78 12.20 9.28
N GLU A 170 31.12 12.32 9.23
CA GLU A 170 31.85 12.77 8.05
C GLU A 170 31.62 11.83 6.85
N LYS A 171 31.59 10.51 7.09
CA LYS A 171 31.32 9.52 6.05
C LYS A 171 29.89 9.63 5.50
N ILE A 172 28.90 9.98 6.34
CA ILE A 172 27.55 10.29 5.88
C ILE A 172 27.52 11.62 5.11
N TYR A 173 28.21 12.67 5.57
CA TYR A 173 28.28 13.96 4.87
C TYR A 173 28.91 13.83 3.47
N ILE A 174 29.98 13.04 3.33
CA ILE A 174 30.61 12.72 2.03
C ILE A 174 29.60 12.02 1.12
N LEU A 175 28.95 10.95 1.59
CA LEU A 175 27.94 10.21 0.81
C LEU A 175 26.74 11.09 0.40
N ILE A 176 26.32 12.02 1.26
CA ILE A 176 25.25 12.99 0.93
C ILE A 176 25.71 14.01 -0.12
N THR A 177 27.00 14.36 -0.16
CA THR A 177 27.58 15.21 -1.20
C THR A 177 27.67 14.45 -2.53
N GLU A 178 28.15 13.20 -2.50
CA GLU A 178 28.20 12.28 -3.65
C GLU A 178 26.81 11.96 -4.22
N LEU A 179 25.75 12.01 -3.41
CA LEU A 179 24.36 11.82 -3.85
C LEU A 179 23.89 12.92 -4.84
N LEU A 180 24.47 14.12 -4.76
CA LEU A 180 24.11 15.23 -5.64
C LEU A 180 24.69 15.04 -7.05
N GLU A 181 25.94 14.61 -7.15
CA GLU A 181 26.68 14.49 -8.42
C GLU A 181 26.27 13.22 -9.22
N PRO A 182 25.82 13.34 -10.49
CA PRO A 182 25.32 12.20 -11.27
C PRO A 182 26.24 10.99 -11.38
N GLU A 183 27.57 11.19 -11.39
CA GLU A 183 28.56 10.10 -11.56
C GLU A 183 28.73 9.25 -10.31
N THR A 184 28.75 9.86 -9.11
CA THR A 184 28.96 9.15 -7.83
C THR A 184 27.66 8.71 -7.16
N ARG A 185 26.51 9.32 -7.53
CA ARG A 185 25.20 9.10 -6.91
C ARG A 185 24.80 7.64 -6.74
N GLU A 186 25.13 6.75 -7.68
CA GLU A 186 24.73 5.34 -7.57
C GLU A 186 25.40 4.61 -6.40
N ALA A 187 26.69 4.87 -6.19
CA ALA A 187 27.43 4.33 -5.04
C ALA A 187 26.91 4.95 -3.73
N ALA A 188 26.67 6.27 -3.73
CA ALA A 188 26.09 6.99 -2.61
C ALA A 188 24.71 6.43 -2.20
N LEU A 189 23.82 6.22 -3.16
CA LEU A 189 22.51 5.59 -2.96
C LEU A 189 22.62 4.22 -2.29
N LEU A 190 23.54 3.37 -2.76
CA LEU A 190 23.73 2.01 -2.26
C LEU A 190 24.30 1.98 -0.83
N GLU A 191 25.20 2.90 -0.48
CA GLU A 191 25.78 2.97 0.87
C GLU A 191 24.84 3.67 1.87
N LEU A 192 24.13 4.72 1.45
CA LEU A 192 23.12 5.37 2.28
C LEU A 192 21.92 4.44 2.54
N SER A 193 21.46 3.67 1.55
CA SER A 193 20.32 2.74 1.73
C SER A 193 20.61 1.63 2.74
N LYS A 194 21.87 1.16 2.83
CA LYS A 194 22.36 0.26 3.89
C LYS A 194 22.41 0.93 5.26
N LYS A 195 22.82 2.21 5.31
CA LYS A 195 23.08 2.95 6.56
C LYS A 195 21.83 3.60 7.18
N ARG A 196 20.72 3.69 6.45
CA ARG A 196 19.45 4.36 6.86
C ARG A 196 18.83 3.91 8.20
N GLU A 197 19.26 2.77 8.74
CA GLU A 197 18.75 2.19 10.00
C GLU A 197 19.72 2.40 11.18
N LEU A 198 20.89 3.04 10.95
CA LEU A 198 21.88 3.38 11.98
C LEU A 198 21.83 4.86 12.41
N TYR A 199 21.14 5.71 11.64
CA TYR A 199 21.09 7.17 11.85
C TYR A 199 19.64 7.65 11.78
N GLU A 200 19.01 7.88 12.94
CA GLU A 200 17.62 8.32 13.01
C GLU A 200 17.44 9.72 12.37
N ASP A 201 18.40 10.62 12.61
CA ASP A 201 18.47 11.97 12.01
C ASP A 201 18.67 11.97 10.48
N LEU A 202 18.97 10.84 9.83
CA LEU A 202 19.20 10.81 8.38
C LEU A 202 17.96 11.31 7.61
N ALA A 203 16.75 11.11 8.13
CA ALA A 203 15.54 11.67 7.53
C ALA A 203 15.55 13.22 7.50
N LEU A 204 16.00 13.86 8.60
CA LEU A 204 16.17 15.31 8.69
C LEU A 204 17.25 15.81 7.73
N VAL A 205 18.37 15.09 7.68
CA VAL A 205 19.51 15.34 6.78
C VAL A 205 19.09 15.30 5.30
N LEU A 206 18.39 14.24 4.90
CA LEU A 206 17.89 14.05 3.53
C LEU A 206 16.85 15.10 3.12
N TRP A 207 15.99 15.54 4.05
CA TRP A 207 14.96 16.52 3.76
C TRP A 207 15.48 17.96 3.75
N GLY A 208 16.30 18.33 4.73
CA GLY A 208 16.81 19.69 4.90
C GLY A 208 18.02 20.02 4.01
N GLY A 209 18.75 19.02 3.52
CA GLY A 209 19.90 19.22 2.64
C GLY A 209 19.51 19.66 1.24
N PHE A 210 20.15 20.72 0.75
CA PHE A 210 19.84 21.32 -0.55
C PHE A 210 20.01 20.32 -1.71
N GLY A 211 19.01 20.24 -2.58
CA GLY A 211 19.03 19.40 -3.80
C GLY A 211 18.76 17.91 -3.60
N ILE A 212 18.91 17.36 -2.38
CA ILE A 212 18.84 15.91 -2.11
C ILE A 212 17.50 15.31 -2.57
N MET A 213 16.38 15.86 -2.10
CA MET A 213 15.05 15.36 -2.46
C MET A 213 14.78 15.44 -3.98
N SER A 214 15.35 16.44 -4.67
CA SER A 214 15.28 16.57 -6.12
C SER A 214 16.07 15.47 -6.84
N SER A 215 17.27 15.12 -6.35
CA SER A 215 18.05 13.99 -6.88
C SER A 215 17.35 12.65 -6.64
N LEU A 216 16.71 12.44 -5.48
CA LEU A 216 15.92 11.23 -5.21
C LEU A 216 14.69 11.12 -6.12
N LEU A 217 14.02 12.24 -6.43
CA LEU A 217 12.90 12.28 -7.39
C LEU A 217 13.37 12.07 -8.84
N LEU A 218 14.55 12.57 -9.22
CA LEU A 218 15.11 12.35 -10.55
C LEU A 218 15.36 10.87 -10.84
N GLU A 219 15.85 10.11 -9.86
CA GLU A 219 16.05 8.66 -9.96
C GLU A 219 14.74 7.88 -10.12
N ILE A 220 13.62 8.39 -9.61
CA ILE A 220 12.28 7.85 -9.88
C ILE A 220 11.84 8.15 -11.32
N VAL A 221 11.92 9.41 -11.74
CA VAL A 221 11.44 9.86 -13.06
C VAL A 221 12.25 9.25 -14.20
N ALA A 222 13.57 9.04 -14.01
CA ALA A 222 14.45 8.38 -14.97
C ALA A 222 14.02 6.93 -15.31
N VAL A 223 13.25 6.27 -14.43
CA VAL A 223 12.75 4.91 -14.64
C VAL A 223 11.43 4.87 -15.42
N TYR A 224 10.67 5.97 -15.48
CA TYR A 224 9.35 6.01 -16.14
C TYR A 224 9.34 5.50 -17.60
N PRO A 225 10.32 5.84 -18.48
CA PRO A 225 10.35 5.33 -19.85
C PRO A 225 10.51 3.79 -19.95
N ALA A 226 11.04 3.14 -18.92
CA ALA A 226 11.25 1.69 -18.88
C ALA A 226 10.05 0.91 -18.32
N LEU A 227 8.97 1.59 -17.93
CA LEU A 227 7.74 0.97 -17.41
C LEU A 227 6.81 0.48 -18.53
N SER A 228 6.76 1.19 -19.66
CA SER A 228 5.89 0.90 -20.80
C SER A 228 6.55 1.34 -22.12
N PRO A 229 6.98 0.40 -22.98
CA PRO A 229 6.96 -1.06 -22.79
C PRO A 229 7.84 -1.51 -21.60
N PRO A 230 7.52 -2.65 -20.95
CA PRO A 230 8.18 -3.06 -19.71
C PRO A 230 9.61 -3.59 -19.95
N SER A 231 10.57 -2.68 -20.01
CA SER A 231 11.99 -2.93 -20.35
C SER A 231 12.96 -2.76 -19.17
N LEU A 232 12.44 -2.50 -17.96
CA LEU A 232 13.22 -2.29 -16.74
C LEU A 232 14.23 -3.42 -16.45
N THR A 233 15.51 -3.06 -16.40
CA THR A 233 16.60 -3.98 -16.06
C THR A 233 16.72 -4.18 -14.54
N ALA A 234 17.34 -5.28 -14.11
CA ALA A 234 17.59 -5.54 -12.69
C ALA A 234 18.50 -4.49 -12.04
N HIS A 235 19.51 -4.00 -12.76
CA HIS A 235 20.42 -2.95 -12.30
C HIS A 235 19.68 -1.61 -12.08
N ALA A 236 18.90 -1.14 -13.07
CA ALA A 236 18.10 0.08 -12.93
C ALA A 236 17.04 -0.05 -11.82
N SER A 237 16.41 -1.23 -11.67
CA SER A 237 15.50 -1.51 -10.56
C SER A 237 16.19 -1.44 -9.20
N ASN A 238 17.40 -1.99 -9.04
CA ASN A 238 18.13 -1.93 -7.78
C ASN A 238 18.53 -0.48 -7.45
N ARG A 239 19.00 0.29 -8.44
CA ARG A 239 19.36 1.70 -8.29
C ARG A 239 18.20 2.55 -7.78
N VAL A 240 17.03 2.49 -8.42
CA VAL A 240 15.85 3.24 -7.94
C VAL A 240 15.32 2.69 -6.61
N CYS A 241 15.39 1.38 -6.36
CA CYS A 241 15.01 0.82 -5.07
C CYS A 241 15.88 1.35 -3.91
N ASN A 242 17.16 1.70 -4.13
CA ASN A 242 17.97 2.39 -3.13
C ASN A 242 17.44 3.81 -2.86
N ALA A 243 17.05 4.56 -3.89
CA ALA A 243 16.42 5.88 -3.70
C ALA A 243 15.07 5.78 -2.96
N LEU A 244 14.23 4.80 -3.31
CA LEU A 244 12.98 4.50 -2.60
C LEU A 244 13.23 4.09 -1.14
N ALA A 245 14.31 3.37 -0.85
CA ALA A 245 14.68 2.99 0.51
C ALA A 245 15.06 4.19 1.39
N LEU A 246 15.59 5.26 0.81
CA LEU A 246 15.84 6.55 1.48
C LEU A 246 14.55 7.38 1.63
N LEU A 247 13.71 7.43 0.59
CA LEU A 247 12.39 8.05 0.69
C LEU A 247 11.50 7.35 1.73
N GLN A 248 11.66 6.04 1.95
CA GLN A 248 11.03 5.31 3.05
C GLN A 248 11.49 5.79 4.43
N CYS A 249 12.77 6.14 4.59
CA CYS A 249 13.31 6.71 5.83
C CYS A 249 12.63 8.07 6.13
N VAL A 250 12.66 8.98 5.14
CA VAL A 250 12.02 10.32 5.22
C VAL A 250 10.52 10.23 5.50
N ALA A 251 9.82 9.27 4.89
CA ALA A 251 8.40 9.00 5.10
C ALA A 251 8.07 8.39 6.48
N SER A 252 9.05 7.83 7.17
CA SER A 252 8.87 7.14 8.46
C SER A 252 9.14 8.01 9.69
N HIS A 253 9.94 9.07 9.55
CA HIS A 253 10.32 10.00 10.62
C HIS A 253 9.20 11.02 10.89
N SER A 254 8.94 11.34 12.15
CA SER A 254 7.82 12.21 12.59
C SER A 254 7.77 13.54 11.83
N ASP A 255 8.91 14.24 11.83
CA ASP A 255 8.98 15.67 11.49
C ASP A 255 8.94 15.91 9.98
N THR A 256 9.43 14.95 9.19
CA THR A 256 9.47 15.01 7.72
C THR A 256 8.28 14.33 7.07
N ARG A 257 7.60 13.39 7.75
CA ARG A 257 6.41 12.67 7.22
C ARG A 257 5.32 13.62 6.71
N ALA A 258 4.99 14.67 7.48
CA ALA A 258 3.99 15.66 7.08
C ALA A 258 4.45 16.48 5.86
N LEU A 259 5.73 16.86 5.82
CA LEU A 259 6.31 17.64 4.72
C LEU A 259 6.38 16.81 3.43
N PHE A 260 6.74 15.53 3.54
CA PHE A 260 6.75 14.54 2.46
C PHE A 260 5.35 14.30 1.86
N LEU A 261 4.31 14.24 2.70
CA LEU A 261 2.92 14.16 2.28
C LEU A 261 2.48 15.44 1.55
N ASN A 262 2.74 16.61 2.15
CA ASN A 262 2.37 17.91 1.60
C ASN A 262 3.09 18.22 0.27
N ALA A 263 4.31 17.70 0.07
CA ALA A 263 5.03 17.76 -1.20
C ALA A 263 4.50 16.79 -2.28
N HIS A 264 3.43 16.02 -1.99
CA HIS A 264 2.77 15.08 -2.91
C HIS A 264 3.70 13.98 -3.48
N ILE A 265 4.86 13.74 -2.85
CA ILE A 265 5.87 12.75 -3.26
C ILE A 265 5.29 11.32 -3.46
N PRO A 266 4.31 10.83 -2.66
CA PRO A 266 3.71 9.51 -2.90
C PRO A 266 3.18 9.28 -4.32
N LEU A 267 2.72 10.33 -5.01
CA LEU A 267 2.15 10.21 -6.36
C LEU A 267 3.18 9.76 -7.40
N PHE A 268 4.46 10.11 -7.21
CA PHE A 268 5.56 9.65 -8.07
C PHE A 268 5.76 8.13 -8.02
N LEU A 269 5.20 7.44 -7.02
CA LEU A 269 5.30 6.00 -6.86
C LEU A 269 4.16 5.25 -7.55
N TYR A 270 3.07 5.94 -7.92
CA TYR A 270 1.88 5.29 -8.46
C TYR A 270 2.10 4.70 -9.87
N PRO A 271 2.90 5.30 -10.77
CA PRO A 271 3.31 4.63 -12.01
C PRO A 271 3.96 3.28 -11.77
N PHE A 272 4.76 3.12 -10.71
CA PHE A 272 5.38 1.85 -10.33
C PHE A 272 4.34 0.84 -9.82
N LEU A 273 3.46 1.26 -8.91
CA LEU A 273 2.38 0.42 -8.37
C LEU A 273 1.39 -0.05 -9.44
N ASN A 274 1.17 0.74 -10.48
CA ASN A 274 0.27 0.42 -11.59
C ASN A 274 0.81 -0.70 -12.51
N THR A 275 2.11 -1.04 -12.44
CA THR A 275 2.74 -2.04 -13.33
C THR A 275 2.23 -3.47 -13.10
N THR A 276 2.13 -4.23 -14.18
CA THR A 276 1.60 -5.61 -14.20
C THR A 276 2.65 -6.67 -14.53
N SER A 277 3.87 -6.27 -14.92
CA SER A 277 4.95 -7.19 -15.27
C SER A 277 5.42 -7.99 -14.06
N LYS A 278 5.47 -9.33 -14.21
CA LYS A 278 5.85 -10.28 -13.15
C LYS A 278 7.35 -10.63 -13.12
N THR A 279 8.19 -9.91 -13.87
CA THR A 279 9.65 -10.13 -13.79
C THR A 279 10.21 -9.60 -12.46
N ARG A 280 11.31 -10.19 -11.96
CA ARG A 280 11.92 -9.83 -10.67
C ARG A 280 12.16 -8.32 -10.47
N PRO A 281 12.61 -7.53 -11.48
CA PRO A 281 12.72 -6.08 -11.36
C PRO A 281 11.39 -5.40 -11.02
N PHE A 282 10.30 -5.74 -11.70
CA PHE A 282 8.99 -5.11 -11.49
C PHE A 282 8.29 -5.57 -10.20
N GLU A 283 8.49 -6.80 -9.74
CA GLU A 283 8.03 -7.24 -8.42
C GLU A 283 8.81 -6.52 -7.30
N TYR A 284 10.13 -6.39 -7.42
CA TYR A 284 10.96 -5.69 -6.43
C TYR A 284 10.65 -4.19 -6.38
N LEU A 285 10.52 -3.53 -7.53
CA LEU A 285 10.12 -2.14 -7.63
C LEU A 285 8.77 -1.87 -6.94
N ARG A 286 7.76 -2.72 -7.19
CA ARG A 286 6.44 -2.61 -6.54
C ARG A 286 6.51 -2.84 -5.03
N LEU A 287 7.25 -3.86 -4.58
CA LEU A 287 7.44 -4.15 -3.15
C LEU A 287 8.08 -2.97 -2.41
N THR A 288 9.15 -2.38 -2.96
CA THR A 288 9.83 -1.24 -2.33
C THR A 288 8.96 0.02 -2.37
N SER A 289 8.22 0.25 -3.45
CA SER A 289 7.25 1.36 -3.55
C SER A 289 6.13 1.25 -2.51
N LEU A 290 5.57 0.05 -2.33
CA LEU A 290 4.62 -0.24 -1.25
C LEU A 290 5.26 -0.05 0.14
N GLY A 291 6.56 -0.29 0.28
CA GLY A 291 7.31 -0.01 1.51
C GLY A 291 7.26 1.45 1.95
N VAL A 292 7.31 2.40 1.01
CA VAL A 292 7.20 3.85 1.29
C VAL A 292 5.77 4.20 1.75
N ILE A 293 4.75 3.76 1.00
CA ILE A 293 3.33 3.99 1.38
C ILE A 293 3.00 3.33 2.72
N GLY A 294 3.53 2.11 2.94
CA GLY A 294 3.42 1.37 4.19
C GLY A 294 4.09 2.06 5.38
N ALA A 295 5.15 2.84 5.17
CA ALA A 295 5.76 3.64 6.22
C ALA A 295 4.86 4.82 6.64
N LEU A 296 4.30 5.56 5.68
CA LEU A 296 3.38 6.68 5.95
C LEU A 296 2.19 6.26 6.80
N VAL A 297 1.57 5.10 6.48
CA VAL A 297 0.42 4.56 7.23
C VAL A 297 0.82 3.73 8.47
N LYS A 298 2.12 3.58 8.79
CA LYS A 298 2.56 2.77 9.94
C LYS A 298 2.27 3.42 11.29
N GLN A 299 2.46 4.74 11.39
CA GLN A 299 2.27 5.51 12.64
C GLN A 299 0.80 5.48 13.12
N ASN A 300 0.49 6.10 14.25
CA ASN A 300 -0.87 6.10 14.82
C ASN A 300 -1.69 7.27 14.28
N ASP A 301 -1.14 8.49 14.36
CA ASP A 301 -1.82 9.74 13.99
C ASP A 301 -1.70 9.96 12.47
N ASN A 302 -2.64 9.38 11.73
CA ASN A 302 -2.55 9.24 10.27
C ASN A 302 -3.74 9.81 9.47
N SER A 303 -4.79 10.37 10.08
CA SER A 303 -6.02 10.66 9.34
C SER A 303 -5.82 11.61 8.15
N ASP A 304 -4.85 12.53 8.19
CA ASP A 304 -4.44 13.34 7.03
C ASP A 304 -3.79 12.51 5.92
N VAL A 305 -2.94 11.54 6.28
CA VAL A 305 -2.35 10.56 5.35
C VAL A 305 -3.44 9.69 4.72
N ILE A 306 -4.43 9.26 5.51
CA ILE A 306 -5.57 8.47 5.00
C ILE A 306 -6.41 9.33 4.06
N ASN A 307 -6.79 10.55 4.44
CA ASN A 307 -7.54 11.48 3.60
C ASN A 307 -6.84 11.74 2.26
N PHE A 308 -5.54 12.03 2.28
CA PHE A 308 -4.70 12.14 1.08
C PHE A 308 -4.80 10.87 0.22
N LEU A 309 -4.51 9.70 0.80
CA LEU A 309 -4.48 8.42 0.08
C LEU A 309 -5.85 7.99 -0.49
N LEU A 310 -6.95 8.42 0.12
CA LEU A 310 -8.31 8.21 -0.38
C LEU A 310 -8.61 9.12 -1.59
N SER A 311 -8.20 10.40 -1.53
CA SER A 311 -8.38 11.35 -2.64
C SER A 311 -7.54 11.03 -3.88
N THR A 312 -6.53 10.16 -3.75
CA THR A 312 -5.57 9.83 -4.81
C THR A 312 -5.69 8.39 -5.33
N GLU A 313 -6.75 7.65 -4.96
CA GLU A 313 -7.04 6.29 -5.45
C GLU A 313 -6.01 5.19 -5.11
N ILE A 314 -5.41 5.19 -3.91
CA ILE A 314 -4.48 4.10 -3.53
C ILE A 314 -5.15 2.72 -3.48
N ILE A 315 -6.46 2.66 -3.19
CA ILE A 315 -7.20 1.42 -2.93
C ILE A 315 -7.22 0.52 -4.18
N PRO A 316 -7.66 0.97 -5.39
CA PRO A 316 -7.54 0.20 -6.63
C PRO A 316 -6.14 -0.37 -6.91
N LEU A 317 -5.08 0.39 -6.62
CA LEU A 317 -3.69 -0.07 -6.80
C LEU A 317 -3.34 -1.20 -5.82
N CYS A 318 -3.69 -1.04 -4.54
CA CYS A 318 -3.46 -2.06 -3.52
C CYS A 318 -4.27 -3.33 -3.79
N LEU A 319 -5.55 -3.21 -4.18
CA LEU A 319 -6.43 -4.36 -4.49
C LEU A 319 -5.88 -5.19 -5.66
N ARG A 320 -5.41 -4.56 -6.75
CA ARG A 320 -4.80 -5.26 -7.88
C ARG A 320 -3.55 -6.05 -7.47
N ILE A 321 -2.74 -5.50 -6.57
CA ILE A 321 -1.52 -6.17 -6.07
C ILE A 321 -1.89 -7.30 -5.09
N MET A 322 -2.87 -7.10 -4.22
CA MET A 322 -3.46 -8.13 -3.33
C MET A 322 -3.98 -9.34 -4.13
N GLU A 323 -4.55 -9.11 -5.31
CA GLU A 323 -5.01 -10.15 -6.22
C GLU A 323 -3.85 -10.84 -6.97
N THR A 324 -2.94 -10.08 -7.60
CA THR A 324 -2.06 -10.62 -8.67
C THR A 324 -0.55 -10.65 -8.39
N GLY A 325 -0.07 -9.95 -7.35
CA GLY A 325 1.36 -9.84 -7.02
C GLY A 325 1.93 -11.00 -6.19
N SER A 326 3.25 -10.97 -5.93
CA SER A 326 3.90 -11.90 -5.00
C SER A 326 3.37 -11.78 -3.57
N GLU A 327 3.47 -12.86 -2.77
CA GLU A 327 2.98 -12.94 -1.38
C GLU A 327 3.46 -11.77 -0.50
N LEU A 328 4.70 -11.34 -0.71
CA LEU A 328 5.33 -10.21 -0.01
C LEU A 328 4.62 -8.89 -0.36
N SER A 329 4.44 -8.62 -1.65
CA SER A 329 3.70 -7.45 -2.15
C SER A 329 2.23 -7.49 -1.72
N LYS A 330 1.58 -8.66 -1.73
CA LYS A 330 0.23 -8.86 -1.17
C LYS A 330 0.18 -8.49 0.30
N THR A 331 1.20 -8.88 1.09
CA THR A 331 1.27 -8.62 2.53
C THR A 331 1.38 -7.13 2.85
N VAL A 332 2.20 -6.37 2.10
CA VAL A 332 2.30 -4.92 2.31
C VAL A 332 1.06 -4.19 1.79
N ALA A 333 0.50 -4.61 0.64
CA ALA A 333 -0.72 -4.01 0.09
C ALA A 333 -1.94 -4.20 1.01
N ILE A 334 -2.16 -5.41 1.55
CA ILE A 334 -3.26 -5.62 2.52
C ILE A 334 -3.00 -4.92 3.85
N PHE A 335 -1.74 -4.77 4.29
CA PHE A 335 -1.42 -3.95 5.46
C PHE A 335 -1.84 -2.48 5.27
N ILE A 336 -1.60 -1.90 4.09
CA ILE A 336 -2.06 -0.54 3.75
C ILE A 336 -3.59 -0.45 3.77
N VAL A 337 -4.30 -1.38 3.12
CA VAL A 337 -5.78 -1.42 3.13
C VAL A 337 -6.33 -1.62 4.55
N GLN A 338 -5.68 -2.45 5.38
CA GLN A 338 -6.05 -2.70 6.78
C GLN A 338 -5.77 -1.50 7.69
N LYS A 339 -4.85 -0.60 7.32
CA LYS A 339 -4.61 0.69 7.99
C LYS A 339 -5.60 1.77 7.54
N ILE A 340 -6.00 1.78 6.26
CA ILE A 340 -7.07 2.65 5.76
C ILE A 340 -8.41 2.26 6.41
N LEU A 341 -8.78 0.99 6.43
CA LEU A 341 -10.00 0.51 7.09
C LEU A 341 -10.03 0.82 8.59
N ALA A 342 -8.88 0.84 9.27
CA ALA A 342 -8.82 1.12 10.71
C ALA A 342 -9.25 2.55 11.06
N ASP A 343 -9.06 3.50 10.15
CA ASP A 343 -9.52 4.89 10.27
C ASP A 343 -11.03 4.98 9.92
N ASP A 344 -11.78 5.89 10.57
CA ASP A 344 -13.22 6.01 10.36
C ASP A 344 -13.58 6.62 8.98
N LEU A 345 -12.78 7.53 8.44
CA LEU A 345 -12.96 8.07 7.09
C LEU A 345 -12.70 6.99 6.04
N GLY A 346 -11.67 6.15 6.25
CA GLY A 346 -11.36 5.02 5.37
C GLY A 346 -12.42 3.92 5.39
N LEU A 347 -12.97 3.58 6.56
CA LEU A 347 -14.12 2.68 6.66
C LEU A 347 -15.35 3.27 5.95
N GLN A 348 -15.68 4.53 6.21
CA GLN A 348 -16.82 5.20 5.56
C GLN A 348 -16.67 5.25 4.04
N TYR A 349 -15.48 5.58 3.53
CA TYR A 349 -15.20 5.63 2.09
C TYR A 349 -15.43 4.28 1.39
N ILE A 350 -14.92 3.19 1.98
CA ILE A 350 -15.06 1.83 1.43
C ILE A 350 -16.50 1.34 1.50
N CYS A 351 -17.22 1.63 2.60
CA CYS A 351 -18.61 1.22 2.79
C CYS A 351 -19.65 2.22 2.23
N GLN A 352 -19.23 3.27 1.53
CA GLN A 352 -20.12 4.30 0.97
C GLN A 352 -21.03 3.73 -0.12
N THR A 353 -20.45 3.05 -1.11
CA THR A 353 -21.15 2.44 -2.25
C THR A 353 -20.99 0.93 -2.26
N TYR A 354 -21.97 0.22 -2.83
CA TYR A 354 -21.90 -1.23 -2.98
C TYR A 354 -20.71 -1.67 -3.85
N GLU A 355 -20.35 -0.88 -4.86
CA GLU A 355 -19.23 -1.14 -5.77
C GLU A 355 -17.88 -1.16 -5.02
N ARG A 356 -17.61 -0.16 -4.17
CA ARG A 356 -16.37 -0.09 -3.39
C ARG A 356 -16.29 -1.21 -2.35
N PHE A 357 -17.39 -1.47 -1.64
CA PHE A 357 -17.48 -2.57 -0.69
C PHE A 357 -17.24 -3.91 -1.38
N TYR A 358 -17.87 -4.16 -2.53
CA TYR A 358 -17.76 -5.41 -3.27
C TYR A 358 -16.37 -5.60 -3.88
N ALA A 359 -15.75 -4.55 -4.44
CA ALA A 359 -14.38 -4.60 -4.94
C ALA A 359 -13.37 -5.01 -3.86
N VAL A 360 -13.50 -4.50 -2.62
CA VAL A 360 -12.70 -4.96 -1.48
C VAL A 360 -13.08 -6.39 -1.06
N GLY A 361 -14.39 -6.67 -0.96
CA GLY A 361 -14.92 -7.95 -0.50
C GLY A 361 -14.53 -9.15 -1.38
N THR A 362 -14.59 -9.01 -2.70
CA THR A 362 -14.21 -10.05 -3.67
C THR A 362 -12.72 -10.34 -3.62
N VAL A 363 -11.85 -9.32 -3.55
CA VAL A 363 -10.40 -9.54 -3.45
C VAL A 363 -10.04 -10.20 -2.11
N LEU A 364 -10.68 -9.80 -1.00
CA LEU A 364 -10.51 -10.48 0.28
C LEU A 364 -11.02 -11.94 0.24
N ALA A 365 -12.11 -12.24 -0.47
CA ALA A 365 -12.61 -13.60 -0.64
C ALA A 365 -11.63 -14.48 -1.44
N ASN A 366 -11.17 -13.99 -2.60
CA ASN A 366 -10.15 -14.64 -3.42
C ASN A 366 -8.85 -14.89 -2.62
N MET A 367 -8.51 -14.00 -1.68
CA MET A 367 -7.39 -14.21 -0.75
C MET A 367 -7.67 -15.27 0.32
N VAL A 368 -8.90 -15.39 0.85
CA VAL A 368 -9.26 -16.46 1.80
C VAL A 368 -9.13 -17.83 1.13
N ASP A 369 -9.65 -18.00 -0.08
CA ASP A 369 -9.63 -19.29 -0.77
C ASP A 369 -8.17 -19.72 -1.05
N ALA A 370 -7.33 -18.80 -1.52
CA ALA A 370 -5.89 -19.03 -1.67
C ALA A 370 -5.14 -19.27 -0.33
N LEU A 371 -5.68 -18.83 0.81
CA LEU A 371 -5.11 -19.07 2.14
C LEU A 371 -5.36 -20.48 2.67
N VAL A 372 -6.37 -21.19 2.16
CA VAL A 372 -6.61 -22.60 2.50
C VAL A 372 -5.42 -23.45 2.04
N GLU A 373 -4.92 -23.23 0.83
CA GLU A 373 -3.75 -23.96 0.29
C GLU A 373 -2.41 -23.39 0.80
N SER A 374 -2.22 -22.06 0.74
CA SER A 374 -0.92 -21.44 1.06
C SER A 374 -0.60 -21.37 2.54
N GLN A 375 -1.60 -21.52 3.44
CA GLN A 375 -1.42 -21.51 4.90
C GLN A 375 -0.72 -20.24 5.45
N ALA A 376 -0.71 -19.14 4.69
CA ALA A 376 0.11 -17.96 4.95
C ALA A 376 -0.45 -17.07 6.09
N VAL A 377 -0.15 -17.44 7.34
CA VAL A 377 -0.67 -16.85 8.60
C VAL A 377 -0.64 -15.31 8.63
N ARG A 378 0.41 -14.69 8.07
CA ARG A 378 0.57 -13.22 8.03
C ARG A 378 -0.54 -12.55 7.21
N LEU A 379 -0.87 -13.11 6.05
CA LEU A 379 -1.95 -12.61 5.19
C LEU A 379 -3.31 -12.84 5.87
N LEU A 380 -3.57 -14.03 6.42
CA LEU A 380 -4.82 -14.33 7.14
C LEU A 380 -5.07 -13.32 8.27
N LYS A 381 -4.04 -12.95 9.03
CA LYS A 381 -4.11 -11.95 10.11
C LYS A 381 -4.59 -10.59 9.63
N HIS A 382 -4.20 -10.15 8.44
CA HIS A 382 -4.69 -8.90 7.86
C HIS A 382 -6.11 -9.07 7.28
N VAL A 383 -6.39 -10.17 6.58
CA VAL A 383 -7.73 -10.47 6.02
C VAL A 383 -8.82 -10.48 7.11
N VAL A 384 -8.59 -11.20 8.22
CA VAL A 384 -9.51 -11.26 9.36
C VAL A 384 -9.76 -9.87 9.97
N ARG A 385 -8.74 -9.01 10.02
CA ARG A 385 -8.87 -7.65 10.53
C ARG A 385 -9.62 -6.72 9.58
N CYS A 386 -9.44 -6.85 8.27
CA CYS A 386 -10.22 -6.13 7.28
C CYS A 386 -11.71 -6.49 7.41
N TYR A 387 -12.05 -7.78 7.44
CA TYR A 387 -13.45 -8.22 7.62
C TYR A 387 -14.05 -7.80 8.96
N LEU A 388 -13.31 -7.94 10.07
CA LEU A 388 -13.76 -7.47 11.40
C LEU A 388 -14.12 -5.99 11.36
N ARG A 389 -13.21 -5.15 10.84
CA ARG A 389 -13.43 -3.69 10.77
C ARG A 389 -14.54 -3.31 9.79
N MET A 390 -14.69 -4.03 8.68
CA MET A 390 -15.84 -3.86 7.77
C MET A 390 -17.18 -4.23 8.45
N SER A 391 -17.18 -5.14 9.44
CA SER A 391 -18.40 -5.48 10.21
C SER A 391 -18.85 -4.40 11.19
N ASP A 392 -18.01 -3.41 11.51
CA ASP A 392 -18.41 -2.28 12.36
C ASP A 392 -19.51 -1.46 11.67
N ASN A 393 -19.40 -1.25 10.34
CA ASN A 393 -20.39 -0.54 9.54
C ASN A 393 -21.67 -1.38 9.33
N PRO A 394 -22.87 -0.91 9.70
CA PRO A 394 -24.10 -1.72 9.63
C PRO A 394 -24.48 -2.25 8.24
N ARG A 395 -24.27 -1.47 7.17
CA ARG A 395 -24.59 -1.88 5.79
C ARG A 395 -23.64 -2.97 5.29
N ALA A 396 -22.35 -2.81 5.61
CA ALA A 396 -21.34 -3.80 5.29
C ALA A 396 -21.50 -5.09 6.13
N ARG A 397 -21.84 -4.97 7.42
CA ARG A 397 -22.19 -6.09 8.31
C ARG A 397 -23.33 -6.93 7.72
N GLU A 398 -24.38 -6.29 7.22
CA GLU A 398 -25.49 -6.98 6.57
C GLU A 398 -25.07 -7.75 5.32
N ALA A 399 -24.35 -7.10 4.40
CA ALA A 399 -23.82 -7.76 3.20
C ALA A 399 -22.86 -8.92 3.53
N LEU A 400 -22.01 -8.77 4.55
CA LEU A 400 -21.08 -9.81 5.02
C LEU A 400 -21.80 -11.06 5.55
N ARG A 401 -23.04 -10.97 6.06
CA ARG A 401 -23.83 -12.17 6.42
C ARG A 401 -24.11 -13.06 5.20
N ALA A 402 -24.22 -12.48 4.01
CA ALA A 402 -24.45 -13.20 2.76
C ALA A 402 -23.17 -13.62 2.03
N CYS A 403 -22.06 -12.87 2.20
CA CYS A 403 -20.85 -13.05 1.37
C CYS A 403 -19.53 -13.35 2.12
N LEU A 404 -19.53 -13.59 3.44
CA LEU A 404 -18.31 -13.99 4.15
C LEU A 404 -17.84 -15.39 3.68
N PRO A 405 -16.57 -15.58 3.26
CA PRO A 405 -16.07 -16.88 2.79
C PRO A 405 -16.24 -18.02 3.80
N LYS A 406 -16.60 -19.21 3.31
CA LYS A 406 -16.92 -20.38 4.16
C LYS A 406 -15.77 -20.79 5.07
N ALA A 407 -14.52 -20.76 4.59
CA ALA A 407 -13.34 -21.11 5.38
C ALA A 407 -13.07 -20.19 6.59
N LEU A 408 -13.73 -19.02 6.68
CA LEU A 408 -13.74 -18.16 7.89
C LEU A 408 -14.92 -18.48 8.84
N GLN A 409 -15.94 -19.20 8.38
CA GLN A 409 -17.11 -19.61 9.17
C GLN A 409 -16.94 -21.03 9.73
N ASP A 410 -16.47 -21.95 8.89
CA ASP A 410 -16.09 -23.29 9.31
C ASP A 410 -14.69 -23.31 9.95
N ASN A 411 -14.33 -24.44 10.54
CA ASN A 411 -13.15 -24.54 11.41
C ASN A 411 -11.81 -24.66 10.64
N THR A 412 -11.77 -24.41 9.33
CA THR A 412 -10.60 -24.58 8.45
C THR A 412 -9.32 -23.93 9.00
N PHE A 413 -9.38 -22.69 9.49
CA PHE A 413 -8.19 -22.00 10.01
C PHE A 413 -7.89 -22.24 11.50
N ASN A 414 -8.66 -23.06 12.23
CA ASN A 414 -8.39 -23.31 13.66
C ASN A 414 -7.01 -23.93 13.95
N PRO A 415 -6.47 -24.87 13.14
CA PRO A 415 -5.10 -25.36 13.32
C PRO A 415 -4.07 -24.23 13.14
N LEU A 416 -4.27 -23.38 12.12
CA LEU A 416 -3.40 -22.25 11.79
C LEU A 416 -3.38 -21.18 12.89
N LEU A 417 -4.55 -20.87 13.45
CA LEU A 417 -4.74 -19.86 14.48
C LEU A 417 -4.44 -20.37 15.90
N LYS A 418 -4.00 -21.62 16.07
CA LYS A 418 -3.59 -22.18 17.38
C LYS A 418 -2.41 -21.44 18.02
N GLY A 419 -1.58 -20.75 17.22
CA GLY A 419 -0.49 -19.89 17.72
C GLY A 419 -0.85 -18.41 17.91
N ASP A 420 -1.96 -17.93 17.34
CA ASP A 420 -2.30 -16.50 17.29
C ASP A 420 -3.67 -16.21 17.91
N MET A 421 -3.69 -16.16 19.25
CA MET A 421 -4.90 -15.89 20.04
C MET A 421 -5.53 -14.52 19.72
N VAL A 422 -4.74 -13.55 19.24
CA VAL A 422 -5.26 -12.23 18.86
C VAL A 422 -6.09 -12.34 17.58
N THR A 423 -5.54 -12.97 16.54
CA THR A 423 -6.27 -13.18 15.28
C THR A 423 -7.45 -14.13 15.47
N LYS A 424 -7.32 -15.17 16.32
CA LYS A 424 -8.44 -16.05 16.69
C LYS A 424 -9.58 -15.27 17.37
N ARG A 425 -9.27 -14.38 18.32
CA ARG A 425 -10.28 -13.52 18.97
C ARG A 425 -10.94 -12.59 17.96
N CYS A 426 -10.17 -11.95 17.07
CA CYS A 426 -10.72 -11.10 16.01
C CYS A 426 -11.74 -11.85 15.11
N LEU A 427 -11.44 -13.10 14.75
CA LEU A 427 -12.37 -13.93 13.98
C LEU A 427 -13.64 -14.28 14.77
N GLN A 428 -13.51 -14.59 16.06
CA GLN A 428 -14.67 -14.84 16.94
C GLN A 428 -15.56 -13.60 17.10
N THR A 429 -14.97 -12.41 17.26
CA THR A 429 -15.72 -11.14 17.31
C THR A 429 -16.41 -10.84 15.98
N LEU A 430 -15.76 -11.09 14.84
CA LEU A 430 -16.39 -10.94 13.51
C LEU A 430 -17.64 -11.83 13.39
N LEU A 431 -17.54 -13.12 13.74
CA LEU A 431 -18.68 -14.03 13.69
C LEU A 431 -19.80 -13.65 14.68
N MET A 432 -19.45 -13.09 15.84
CA MET A 432 -20.42 -12.52 16.79
C MET A 432 -21.14 -11.31 16.20
N ASN A 433 -20.42 -10.32 15.67
CA ASN A 433 -20.98 -9.10 15.05
C ASN A 433 -21.96 -9.42 13.91
N LEU A 434 -21.73 -10.51 13.16
CA LEU A 434 -22.62 -10.96 12.08
C LEU A 434 -23.85 -11.72 12.60
N ASN A 435 -23.73 -12.45 13.71
CA ASN A 435 -24.84 -13.17 14.35
C ASN A 435 -25.79 -12.24 15.13
N GLU A 436 -25.32 -11.07 15.57
CA GLU A 436 -26.19 -10.02 16.11
C GLU A 436 -27.21 -9.58 15.06
N ARG A 437 -28.50 -9.88 15.31
CA ARG A 437 -29.62 -9.34 14.53
C ARG A 437 -29.91 -7.90 14.97
N PRO A 438 -30.26 -6.98 14.05
CA PRO A 438 -30.67 -5.64 14.45
C PRO A 438 -31.95 -5.73 15.30
N SER A 439 -31.97 -5.05 16.45
CA SER A 439 -33.12 -5.00 17.36
C SER A 439 -34.14 -3.96 16.89
N SER A 440 -34.68 -4.15 15.69
CA SER A 440 -35.52 -3.17 14.98
C SER A 440 -36.67 -3.82 14.19
N ASP A 441 -37.32 -4.82 14.78
CA ASP A 441 -38.55 -5.47 14.30
C ASP A 441 -39.53 -5.75 15.47
N ILE A 442 -39.48 -4.92 16.53
CA ILE A 442 -40.40 -4.97 17.68
C ILE A 442 -40.77 -3.55 18.14
N GLN A 443 -41.61 -2.86 17.36
CA GLN A 443 -42.59 -1.87 17.83
C GLN A 443 -43.60 -1.52 16.73
#